data_AF-A0A348USS3-F1
#
_entry.id   AF-A0A348USS3-F1
#
_cell.length_a   1.000
_cell.length_b   1.000
_cell.length_c   1.000
_cell.angle_alpha   90.00
_cell.angle_beta   90.00
_cell.angle_gamma   90.00
#
_symmetry.space_group_name_H-M   'P 1'
#
loop_
_entity.id
_entity.type
_entity.pdbx_description
1 polymer ?
#
loop_
_entity_poly.entity_id
_entity_poly.type
_entity_poly.pdbx_seq_one_letter_code
_entity_poly.pdbx_strand_id
1 'polypeptide(L)' 'MKLNRIQIMIFKKLSKEKGLDADDYIQQYSMEFICMQRDSLQDLSEEEGDNWIHRAYLLSL' A
#
# COMPACT_ATOMS: atom_id res chain seq x y z
N MET A 1 11.57 9.89 -0.67
CA MET A 1 11.51 9.62 0.78
C MET A 1 10.74 8.31 1.00
N LYS A 2 11.14 7.49 1.96
CA LYS A 2 10.40 6.25 2.30
C LYS A 2 9.09 6.60 3.01
N LEU A 3 8.13 5.67 3.02
CA LEU A 3 6.85 5.83 3.72
C LEU A 3 7.01 6.34 5.15
N ASN A 4 6.10 7.22 5.56
CA ASN A 4 6.04 7.69 6.94
C ASN A 4 5.34 6.65 7.85
N ARG A 5 5.45 6.85 9.17
CA ARG A 5 4.94 5.91 10.18
C ARG A 5 3.43 5.67 10.05
N ILE A 6 2.65 6.68 9.68
CA ILE A 6 1.19 6.58 9.56
C ILE A 6 0.83 5.71 8.36
N GLN A 7 1.46 5.96 7.21
CA GLN A 7 1.27 5.15 6.00
C GLN A 7 1.59 3.67 6.26
N ILE A 8 2.71 3.38 6.92
CA ILE A 8 3.09 2.01 7.30
C ILE A 8 2.00 1.35 8.17
N MET A 9 1.43 2.08 9.14
CA MET A 9 0.35 1.55 9.97
C MET A 9 -0.91 1.25 9.15
N ILE A 10 -1.25 2.12 8.19
CA ILE A 10 -2.40 1.93 7.30
C ILE A 10 -2.20 0.69 6.43
N PHE A 11 -1.04 0.54 5.78
CA PHE A 11 -0.72 -0.65 4.99
C PHE A 11 -0.78 -1.94 5.79
N LYS A 12 -0.27 -1.93 7.03
CA LYS A 12 -0.38 -3.07 7.95
C LYS A 12 -1.84 -3.41 8.31
N LYS A 13 -2.72 -2.42 8.37
CA LYS A 13 -4.14 -2.65 8.61
C LYS A 13 -4.84 -3.21 7.36
N LEU A 14 -4.63 -2.58 6.20
CA LEU A 14 -5.21 -2.98 4.92
C LEU A 14 -4.80 -4.41 4.52
N SER A 15 -3.52 -4.74 4.66
CA SER A 15 -3.00 -6.10 4.40
C SER A 15 -3.66 -7.14 5.32
N LYS A 16 -3.76 -6.85 6.62
CA LYS A 16 -4.45 -7.72 7.59
C LYS A 16 -5.93 -7.92 7.28
N GLU A 17 -6.64 -6.89 6.85
CA GLU A 17 -8.06 -7.01 6.44
C GLU A 17 -8.24 -7.94 5.22
N LYS A 18 -7.19 -8.10 4.40
CA LYS A 18 -7.13 -9.06 3.30
C LYS A 18 -6.52 -10.41 3.67
N GLY A 19 -6.09 -10.59 4.93
CA GLY A 19 -5.41 -11.81 5.38
C GLY A 19 -4.02 -11.99 4.77
N LEU A 20 -3.37 -10.90 4.35
CA LEU A 20 -2.06 -10.88 3.72
C LEU A 20 -1.03 -10.23 4.64
N ASP A 21 0.23 -10.59 4.45
CA ASP A 21 1.35 -9.79 4.95
C ASP A 21 1.50 -8.51 4.12
N ALA A 22 2.18 -7.51 4.68
CA ALA A 22 2.27 -6.20 4.04
C ALA A 22 2.97 -6.27 2.67
N ASP A 23 4.05 -7.03 2.54
CA ASP A 23 4.79 -7.16 1.29
C ASP A 23 3.99 -7.96 0.24
N ASP A 24 3.30 -9.03 0.64
CA ASP A 24 2.39 -9.77 -0.24
C ASP A 24 1.26 -8.89 -0.76
N TYR A 25 0.71 -8.04 0.11
CA TYR A 25 -0.30 -7.05 -0.28
C TYR A 25 0.26 -6.04 -1.28
N ILE A 26 1.50 -5.58 -1.10
CA ILE A 26 2.14 -4.70 -2.09
C ILE A 26 2.32 -5.42 -3.42
N GLN A 27 2.84 -6.63 -3.39
CA GLN A 27 3.12 -7.40 -4.60
C GLN A 27 1.85 -7.68 -5.41
N GLN A 28 0.74 -7.99 -4.75
CA GLN A 28 -0.53 -8.31 -5.41
C GLN A 28 -1.22 -7.08 -6.00
N TYR A 29 -1.15 -5.93 -5.34
CA TYR A 29 -2.01 -4.79 -5.65
C TYR A 29 -1.27 -3.56 -6.20
N SER A 30 0.07 -3.54 -6.22
CA SER A 30 0.84 -2.36 -6.62
C SER A 30 0.57 -1.92 -8.05
N MET A 31 0.52 -2.85 -8.99
CA MET A 31 0.18 -2.55 -10.37
C MET A 31 -1.22 -1.93 -10.50
N GLU A 32 -2.20 -2.41 -9.73
CA GLU A 32 -3.56 -1.88 -9.79
C GLU A 32 -3.63 -0.49 -9.14
N PHE A 33 -3.02 -0.30 -7.97
CA PHE A 33 -3.24 0.89 -7.15
C PHE A 33 -2.40 2.08 -7.60
N ILE A 34 -1.15 1.84 -8.00
CA ILE A 34 -0.18 2.90 -8.37
C ILE A 34 0.38 2.75 -9.78
N CYS A 35 -0.16 1.84 -10.61
CA CYS A 35 0.28 1.60 -11.99
C CYS A 35 1.77 1.22 -12.12
N MET A 36 2.36 0.70 -11.04
CA MET A 36 3.77 0.31 -10.99
C MET A 36 3.90 -0.91 -10.09
N GLN A 37 4.63 -1.92 -10.56
CA GLN A 37 4.89 -3.11 -9.76
C GLN A 37 5.94 -2.81 -8.68
N ARG A 38 5.64 -3.20 -7.45
CA ARG A 38 6.53 -3.15 -6.29
C ARG A 38 6.48 -4.50 -5.57
N ASP A 39 7.59 -4.87 -4.95
CA ASP A 39 7.72 -6.17 -4.28
C ASP A 39 7.65 -6.03 -2.76
N SER A 40 8.00 -4.86 -2.21
CA SER A 40 7.94 -4.63 -0.77
C SER A 40 7.39 -3.26 -0.40
N LEU A 41 6.91 -3.15 0.83
CA LEU A 41 6.48 -1.89 1.44
C LEU A 41 7.60 -0.85 1.49
N GLN A 42 8.87 -1.29 1.51
CA GLN A 42 10.02 -0.39 1.57
C GLN A 42 10.36 0.25 0.23
N ASP A 43 9.85 -0.30 -0.87
CA ASP A 43 10.10 0.20 -2.22
C ASP A 43 9.19 1.38 -2.58
N LEU A 44 8.14 1.61 -1.76
CA LEU A 44 7.22 2.71 -1.94
C LEU A 44 7.82 4.02 -1.46
N SER A 45 7.68 5.03 -2.31
CA SER A 45 7.79 6.42 -1.91
C SER A 45 6.57 6.86 -1.11
N GLU A 46 6.74 7.93 -0.34
CA GLU A 46 5.64 8.57 0.38
C GLU A 46 4.49 8.98 -0.54
N GLU A 47 4.78 9.49 -1.74
CA GLU A 47 3.77 9.87 -2.73
C GLU A 47 2.98 8.65 -3.27
N GLU A 48 3.67 7.56 -3.60
CA GLU A 48 3.01 6.30 -3.99
C GLU A 48 2.15 5.75 -2.85
N GLY A 49 2.62 5.86 -1.61
CA GLY A 49 1.87 5.48 -0.42
C GLY A 49 0.58 6.29 -0.26
N ASP A 50 0.64 7.61 -0.42
CA ASP A 50 -0.54 8.46 -0.32
C ASP A 50 -1.55 8.18 -1.43
N ASN A 51 -1.08 8.05 -2.68
CA ASN A 51 -1.93 7.71 -3.82
C ASN A 51 -2.63 6.36 -3.62
N TRP A 52 -1.91 5.37 -3.10
CA TRP A 52 -2.47 4.07 -2.78
C TRP A 52 -3.55 4.18 -1.72
N ILE A 53 -3.26 4.83 -0.59
CA ILE A 53 -4.18 4.96 0.54
C ILE A 53 -5.46 5.69 0.10
N HIS A 54 -5.31 6.75 -0.71
CA HIS A 54 -6.44 7.46 -1.28
C HIS A 54 -7.32 6.52 -2.13
N ARG A 55 -6.70 5.72 -3.00
CA ARG A 55 -7.43 4.76 -3.84
C ARG A 55 -8.09 3.63 -3.05
N ALA A 56 -7.40 3.09 -2.04
CA ALA A 56 -7.96 2.10 -1.12
C ALA A 56 -9.19 2.64 -0.38
N TYR A 57 -9.15 3.91 0.02
CA TYR A 57 -10.27 4.59 0.65
C TYR A 57 -11.45 4.73 -0.31
N LEU A 58 -11.21 5.14 -1.57
CA LEU A 58 -12.25 5.23 -2.59
C LEU A 58 -12.91 3.88 -2.92
N LEU A 59 -12.16 2.79 -2.89
CA LEU A 59 -12.69 1.44 -3.12
C LEU A 59 -13.45 0.87 -1.91
N SER A 60 -13.31 1.48 -0.73
CA SER A 60 -13.98 1.05 0.50
C SER A 60 -15.27 1.85 0.80
N LEU A 61 -15.60 2.85 -0.02
CA LEU A 61 -16.84 3.64 0.01
C LEU A 61 -17.85 3.09 -1.00
#